data_AF-A0A0F8WUA7-F1
#
_entry.id   AF-A0A0F8WUA7-F1
#
_cell.length_a   1.000
_cell.length_b   1.000
_cell.length_c   1.000
_cell.angle_alpha   90.00
_cell.angle_beta   90.00
_cell.angle_gamma   90.00
#
_symmetry.space_group_name_H-M   'P 1'
#
loop_
_entity.id
_entity.type
_entity.pdbx_description
1 polymer ?
#
loop_
_entity_poly.entity_id
_entity_poly.type
_entity_poly.pdbx_seq_one_letter_code
_entity_poly.pdbx_strand_id
1 'polypeptide(L)' 'MDMFEQKFEEQMKEGAPLAARMRPASFNDFVGQEHLVGEGRVLRKVIEAGQLAT' A
#
# COMPACT_ATOMS: atom_id res chain seq x y z
N MET A 1 -12.72 -4.28 -15.71
CA MET A 1 -12.07 -5.55 -15.36
C MET A 1 -12.93 -6.66 -15.91
N ASP A 2 -12.28 -7.62 -16.54
CA ASP A 2 -12.90 -8.85 -17.01
C ASP A 2 -13.30 -9.73 -15.80
N MET A 3 -14.35 -10.54 -15.94
CA MET A 3 -14.80 -11.46 -14.88
C MET A 3 -13.72 -12.47 -14.50
N PHE A 4 -12.84 -12.82 -15.44
CA PHE A 4 -11.72 -13.74 -15.20
C PHE A 4 -10.63 -13.12 -14.31
N GLU A 5 -10.39 -11.81 -14.41
CA GLU A 5 -9.37 -11.12 -13.60
C GLU A 5 -9.80 -11.05 -12.13
N GLN A 6 -11.08 -10.79 -11.86
CA GLN A 6 -11.62 -10.71 -10.51
C GLN A 6 -11.48 -12.03 -9.74
N LYS A 7 -11.79 -13.15 -10.41
CA LYS A 7 -11.65 -14.50 -9.83
C LYS A 7 -10.19 -14.82 -9.51
N PHE A 8 -9.26 -14.40 -10.35
CA PHE A 8 -7.84 -14.60 -10.12
C PHE A 8 -7.33 -13.80 -8.91
N GLU A 9 -7.76 -12.54 -8.78
CA GLU A 9 -7.42 -11.71 -7.61
C GLU A 9 -8.00 -12.27 -6.31
N GLU A 10 -9.23 -12.78 -6.32
CA GLU A 10 -9.84 -13.44 -5.16
C GLU A 10 -9.03 -14.66 -4.72
N GLN A 11 -8.67 -15.55 -5.66
CA GLN A 11 -7.85 -16.74 -5.36
C GLN A 11 -6.47 -16.37 -4.81
N MET A 12 -5.84 -15.33 -5.35
CA MET A 12 -4.56 -14.84 -4.86
C MET A 12 -4.68 -14.26 -3.44
N LYS A 13 -5.77 -13.55 -3.11
CA LYS A 13 -6.00 -13.01 -1.77
C LYS A 13 -6.22 -14.11 -0.73
N GLU A 14 -6.93 -15.18 -1.07
CA GLU A 14 -7.18 -16.31 -0.17
C GLU A 14 -5.91 -17.12 0.14
N GLY A 15 -5.07 -17.36 -0.88
CA GLY A 15 -3.80 -18.07 -0.74
C GLY A 15 -2.62 -17.23 -0.23
N ALA A 16 -2.80 -15.91 -0.07
CA ALA A 16 -1.71 -15.00 0.24
C ALA A 16 -1.14 -15.23 1.67
N PRO A 17 0.19 -15.12 1.84
CA PRO A 17 0.81 -15.19 3.16
C PRO A 17 0.29 -14.04 4.05
N LEU A 18 0.36 -14.22 5.38
CA LEU A 18 -0.12 -13.23 6.33
C LEU A 18 0.48 -11.84 6.09
N ALA A 19 1.78 -11.76 5.83
CA ALA A 19 2.46 -10.49 5.57
C ALA A 19 1.86 -9.72 4.37
N ALA A 20 1.51 -10.42 3.30
CA ALA A 20 0.87 -9.79 2.13
C ALA A 20 -0.55 -9.29 2.46
N ARG A 21 -1.30 -10.04 3.28
CA ARG A 21 -2.64 -9.65 3.75
C ARG A 21 -2.60 -8.48 4.73
N MET A 22 -1.52 -8.33 5.49
CA MET A 22 -1.32 -7.22 6.44
C MET A 22 -0.75 -5.95 5.81
N ARG A 23 -0.54 -5.91 4.49
CA ARG A 23 -0.01 -4.73 3.82
C ARG A 23 -0.95 -3.52 4.04
N PRO A 24 -0.46 -2.40 4.58
CA PRO A 24 -1.24 -1.18 4.76
C PRO A 24 -1.83 -0.67 3.44
N ALA A 25 -3.10 -0.28 3.45
CA ALA A 25 -3.78 0.32 2.29
C ALA A 25 -3.60 1.84 2.25
N SER A 26 -3.32 2.46 3.39
CA SER A 26 -3.09 3.89 3.53
C SER A 26 -1.94 4.18 4.51
N PHE A 27 -1.48 5.43 4.52
CA PHE A 27 -0.49 5.89 5.51
C PHE A 27 -1.02 5.85 6.95
N ASN A 28 -2.35 5.93 7.14
CA ASN A 28 -2.94 5.86 8.48
C ASN A 28 -2.90 4.43 9.05
N ASP A 29 -2.84 3.41 8.18
CA ASP A 29 -2.69 2.01 8.56
C ASP A 29 -1.21 1.61 8.73
N PHE A 30 -0.29 2.49 8.32
CA PHE A 30 1.14 2.23 8.36
C PHE A 30 1.69 2.50 9.76
N VAL A 31 2.10 1.43 10.45
CA VAL A 31 2.62 1.53 11.82
C VAL A 31 4.13 1.72 11.81
N GLY A 32 4.59 2.80 12.44
CA GLY A 32 6.01 3.14 12.58
C GLY A 32 6.52 4.15 11.54
N GLN A 33 7.80 4.53 11.66
CA GLN A 33 8.46 5.49 10.76
C GLN A 33 7.77 6.87 10.63
N GLU A 34 7.10 7.36 11.68
CA GLU A 34 6.44 8.68 11.68
C GLU A 34 7.39 9.85 11.36
N HIS A 35 8.68 9.70 11.67
CA HIS A 35 9.69 10.71 11.35
C HIS A 35 9.98 10.81 9.84
N LEU A 36 9.63 9.80 9.05
CA LEU A 36 9.79 9.76 7.60
C LEU A 36 8.46 10.00 6.88
N VAL A 37 7.41 9.27 7.26
CA VAL A 37 6.12 9.22 6.55
C VAL A 37 4.95 9.77 7.37
N GLY A 38 5.21 10.41 8.50
CA GLY A 38 4.20 11.14 9.26
C GLY A 38 3.61 12.30 8.47
N GLU A 39 2.49 12.85 8.95
CA GLU A 39 1.87 14.03 8.35
C GLU A 39 2.86 15.20 8.24
N GLY A 40 2.80 15.90 7.11
CA GLY A 40 3.67 17.05 6.85
C GLY A 40 5.13 16.72 6.50
N ARG A 41 5.57 15.46 6.61
CA ARG A 41 6.93 15.05 6.23
C ARG A 41 7.15 15.14 4.73
N VAL A 42 8.38 15.49 4.34
CA VAL A 42 8.77 15.69 2.94
C VAL A 42 8.53 14.42 2.11
N LEU A 43 8.94 13.25 2.61
CA LEU A 43 8.78 11.99 1.89
C LEU A 43 7.30 11.64 1.67
N ARG A 44 6.43 11.85 2.66
CA ARG A 44 4.98 11.66 2.51
C ARG A 44 4.42 12.58 1.42
N LYS A 45 4.75 13.87 1.44
CA LYS A 45 4.28 14.84 0.43
C LYS A 45 4.71 14.46 -0.99
N VAL A 46 5.94 13.99 -1.14
CA VAL A 46 6.50 13.56 -2.43
C VAL A 46 5.77 12.31 -2.96
N ILE A 47 5.49 11.33 -2.10
CA ILE A 47 4.72 10.14 -2.46
C ILE A 47 3.27 10.51 -2.81
N GLU A 48 2.63 11.36 -2.01
CA GLU A 48 1.26 11.85 -2.26
C GLU A 48 1.17 12.66 -3.57
N ALA A 49 2.22 13.39 -3.93
CA ALA A 49 2.32 14.10 -5.21
C ALA A 49 2.68 13.18 -6.40
N GLY A 50 2.96 11.89 -6.17
CA GLY A 50 3.38 10.94 -7.21
C GLY A 50 4.77 11.20 -7.78
N GLN A 51 5.60 12.00 -7.10
CA GLN A 51 6.92 12.42 -7.58
C GLN A 51 8.02 11.54 -7.02
N LEU A 52 8.03 10.25 -7.37
CA LEU A 52 9.14 9.38 -6.95
C LEU A 52 10.43 9.83 -7.66
N ALA A 53 11.42 10.30 -6.90
CA ALA A 53 12.75 10.58 -7.42
C ALA A 53 13.32 9.27 -7.97
N THR A 54 13.34 9.15 -9.29
CA THR A 54 13.80 7.97 -10.02
C THR A 54 15.26 8.14 -10.40
#